data_AF-A0A2A9K9E2-F1
#
_entry.id   AF-A0A2A9K9E2-F1
#
_cell.length_a   1.000
_cell.length_b   1.000
_cell.length_c   1.000
_cell.angle_alpha   90.00
_cell.angle_beta   90.00
_cell.angle_gamma   90.00
#
_symmetry.space_group_name_H-M   'P 1'
#
loop_
_entity.id
_entity.type
_entity.pdbx_description
1 polymer ?
#
loop_
_entity_poly.entity_id
_entity_poly.type
_entity_poly.pdbx_seq_one_letter_code
_entity_poly.pdbx_strand_id
1 'polypeptide(L)'
;MHRTYLIETANAAFTLMITGTQPRGPYSATYVGTAQKIDLPWIDDIGLENNDLDGAAEGVDFNALVAMCHREITKRGGEITSIEDISVGSGLGFHIEGY
;
A
#
# COMPACT_ATOMS: atom_id res chain seq x y z
N MET A 1 -1.97 -12.19 -12.63
CA MET A 1 -2.91 -11.35 -11.86
C MET A 1 -2.10 -10.24 -11.25
N HIS A 2 -2.54 -9.00 -11.41
CA HIS A 2 -1.86 -7.82 -10.89
C HIS A 2 -2.90 -7.00 -10.13
N ARG A 3 -2.62 -6.69 -8.87
CA ARG A 3 -3.46 -5.81 -8.07
C ARG A 3 -2.63 -4.75 -7.38
N THR A 4 -3.16 -3.54 -7.34
CA THR A 4 -2.52 -2.40 -6.66
C THR A 4 -3.51 -1.83 -5.67
N TYR A 5 -3.06 -1.68 -4.44
CA TYR A 5 -3.81 -1.14 -3.33
C TYR A 5 -3.13 0.13 -2.83
N LEU A 6 -3.92 1.16 -2.57
CA LEU A 6 -3.50 2.32 -1.80
C LEU A 6 -3.99 2.13 -0.36
N ILE A 7 -3.06 2.06 0.58
CA ILE A 7 -3.34 1.83 2.00
C ILE A 7 -2.92 3.07 2.77
N GLU A 8 -3.90 3.78 3.32
CA GLU A 8 -3.65 4.93 4.17
C GLU A 8 -3.62 4.48 5.63
N THR A 9 -2.66 5.03 6.36
CA THR A 9 -2.49 4.82 7.80
C THR A 9 -2.43 6.15 8.52
N ALA A 10 -2.51 6.12 9.84
CA ALA A 10 -2.43 7.31 10.69
C ALA A 10 -1.17 8.16 10.44
N ASN A 11 -0.04 7.56 10.07
CA ASN A 11 1.25 8.28 9.95
C ASN A 11 1.89 8.21 8.55
N ALA A 12 1.39 7.34 7.66
CA ALA A 12 1.97 7.12 6.34
C ALA A 12 0.92 6.63 5.32
N ALA A 13 1.23 6.75 4.04
CA ALA A 13 0.48 6.12 2.97
C ALA A 13 1.36 5.07 2.29
N PHE A 14 0.80 3.91 1.97
CA PHE A 14 1.51 2.80 1.36
C PHE A 14 0.85 2.42 0.05
N THR A 15 1.65 2.23 -0.99
CA THR A 15 1.22 1.63 -2.25
C THR A 15 1.64 0.17 -2.24
N LEU A 16 0.68 -0.74 -2.08
CA LEU A 16 0.90 -2.19 -2.09
C LEU A 16 0.56 -2.77 -3.47
N MET A 17 1.56 -3.28 -4.16
CA MET A 17 1.44 -3.97 -5.44
C MET A 17 1.60 -5.47 -5.25
N ILE A 18 0.64 -6.25 -5.70
CA ILE A 18 0.67 -7.72 -5.65
C ILE A 18 0.63 -8.26 -7.07
N THR A 19 1.65 -9.05 -7.39
CA THR A 19 1.82 -9.70 -8.68
C THR A 19 1.75 -11.21 -8.48
N GLY A 20 1.10 -11.92 -9.40
CA GLY A 20 0.98 -13.37 -9.36
C GLY A 20 1.03 -13.97 -10.75
N THR A 21 1.88 -14.98 -10.92
CA THR A 21 2.01 -15.76 -12.15
C THR A 21 1.02 -16.94 -12.13
N GLN A 22 -0.22 -16.71 -12.58
CA GLN A 22 -1.25 -17.75 -12.78
C GLN A 22 -1.69 -18.48 -11.47
N PRO A 23 -2.82 -19.22 -11.45
CA PRO A 23 -3.63 -19.41 -10.23
C PRO A 23 -3.01 -20.30 -9.13
N ARG A 24 -1.75 -20.73 -9.30
CA ARG A 24 -0.99 -21.56 -8.35
C ARG A 24 0.50 -21.18 -8.26
N GLY A 25 0.92 -20.06 -8.88
CA GLY A 25 2.30 -19.57 -8.78
C GLY A 25 2.52 -18.77 -7.49
N PRO A 26 3.77 -18.60 -7.05
CA PRO A 26 4.06 -17.69 -5.94
C PRO A 26 3.57 -16.28 -6.30
N TYR A 27 2.87 -15.67 -5.36
CA TYR A 27 2.50 -14.27 -5.38
C TYR A 27 3.66 -13.48 -4.77
N SER A 28 4.03 -12.38 -5.40
CA SER A 28 5.02 -11.45 -4.90
C SER A 28 4.32 -10.12 -4.63
N ALA A 29 4.45 -9.63 -3.40
CA ALA A 29 3.93 -8.36 -2.95
C ALA A 29 5.09 -7.40 -2.69
N THR A 30 4.96 -6.18 -3.19
CA THR A 30 5.87 -5.08 -2.90
C THR A 30 5.04 -3.93 -2.39
N TYR A 31 5.40 -3.35 -1.26
CA TYR A 31 4.78 -2.13 -0.75
C TYR A 31 5.82 -1.04 -0.63
N VAL A 32 5.44 0.14 -1.10
CA VAL A 32 6.25 1.36 -1.01
C VAL A 32 5.53 2.32 -0.08
N GLY A 33 6.19 2.72 0.99
CA GLY A 33 5.61 3.60 2.00
C GLY A 33 6.12 5.02 1.86
N THR A 34 5.22 5.98 1.95
CA THR A 34 5.54 7.41 1.98
C THR A 34 5.06 7.96 3.32
N ALA A 35 5.98 8.50 4.11
CA ALA A 35 5.61 9.18 5.34
C ALA A 35 4.70 10.36 5.01
N GLN A 36 3.54 10.44 5.66
CA GLN A 36 2.74 11.66 5.55
C GLN A 36 3.47 12.72 6.38
N LYS A 37 4.14 13.65 5.70
CA LYS A 37 4.66 14.86 6.34
C LYS A 37 3.45 15.60 6.91
N ILE A 38 3.17 15.40 8.20
CA ILE A 38 2.42 16.38 8.95
C ILE A 38 3.29 17.63 8.90
N ASP A 39 2.83 18.67 8.21
CA ASP A 39 3.46 19.98 8.16
C ASP A 39 3.40 20.58 9.57
N LEU A 40 4.30 20.12 10.44
CA LEU A 40 4.57 20.71 11.73
C LEU A 40 5.78 21.61 11.52
N PRO A 41 5.62 22.95 11.53
CA PRO A 41 6.67 23.93 11.19
C PRO A 41 7.85 23.98 12.19
N TRP A 42 8.07 22.94 12.98
CA TRP A 42 9.02 22.93 14.11
C TRP A 42 9.92 21.71 14.17
N ILE A 43 9.81 20.74 13.26
CA ILE A 43 10.73 19.60 13.24
C ILE A 43 11.43 19.51 11.89
N ASP A 44 12.44 20.36 11.75
CA ASP A 44 13.61 20.05 10.94
C ASP A 44 14.18 18.74 11.52
N ASP A 45 14.27 17.68 10.71
CA ASP A 45 14.88 16.40 11.11
C ASP A 45 14.02 15.45 12.00
N ILE A 46 12.79 15.11 11.60
CA ILE A 46 12.41 13.69 11.74
C ILE A 46 12.95 13.02 10.48
N GLY A 47 14.16 12.49 10.56
CA GLY A 47 14.68 11.51 9.62
C GLY A 47 13.85 10.22 9.64
N LEU A 48 12.55 10.31 9.33
CA LEU A 48 11.80 9.16 8.83
C LEU A 48 12.31 8.94 7.41
N GLU A 49 13.52 8.40 7.35
CA GLU A 49 14.13 7.90 6.14
C GLU A 49 13.09 6.96 5.52
N ASN A 50 12.53 7.34 4.36
CA ASN A 50 11.48 6.55 3.69
C ASN A 50 11.90 5.07 3.47
N ASN A 51 13.20 4.77 3.59
CA ASN A 51 13.79 3.43 3.56
C ASN A 51 13.20 2.42 4.58
N ASP A 52 12.66 2.85 5.73
CA ASP A 52 12.11 1.90 6.73
C ASP A 52 10.66 1.48 6.45
N LEU A 53 9.98 2.19 5.54
CA LEU A 53 8.56 1.94 5.23
C LEU A 53 8.37 0.95 4.08
N ASP A 54 9.37 0.78 3.24
CA ASP A 54 9.32 -0.09 2.06
C ASP A 54 9.52 -1.57 2.42
N GLY A 55 8.93 -2.45 1.63
CA GLY A 55 9.18 -3.87 1.80
C GLY A 55 8.63 -4.74 0.68
N ALA A 56 9.10 -5.98 0.68
CA ALA A 56 8.64 -7.02 -0.23
C ALA A 56 8.36 -8.31 0.55
N ALA A 57 7.36 -9.05 0.10
CA ALA A 57 6.99 -10.35 0.64
C ALA A 57 6.60 -11.29 -0.51
N GLU A 58 6.86 -12.57 -0.33
CA GLU A 58 6.48 -13.60 -1.31
C GLU A 58 5.70 -14.70 -0.61
N GLY A 59 4.66 -15.20 -1.25
CA GLY A 59 3.74 -16.16 -0.64
C GLY A 59 3.01 -17.02 -1.66
N VAL A 60 2.72 -18.27 -1.30
CA VAL A 60 1.96 -19.20 -2.14
C VAL A 60 0.45 -18.90 -2.09
N ASP A 61 -0.02 -18.28 -1.00
CA ASP A 61 -1.42 -17.91 -0.80
C ASP A 61 -1.59 -16.38 -0.84
N PHE A 62 -2.48 -15.90 -1.70
CA PHE A 62 -2.75 -14.47 -1.88
C PHE A 62 -3.29 -13.81 -0.61
N ASN A 63 -4.23 -14.46 0.10
CA ASN A 63 -4.84 -13.88 1.30
C ASN A 63 -3.86 -13.82 2.45
N ALA A 64 -3.04 -14.87 2.63
CA ALA A 64 -1.98 -14.89 3.62
C ALA A 64 -0.93 -13.80 3.36
N LEU A 65 -0.57 -13.59 2.09
CA LEU A 65 0.37 -12.54 1.68
C LEU A 65 -0.18 -11.13 1.97
N VAL A 66 -1.44 -10.86 1.60
CA VAL A 66 -2.12 -9.60 1.91
C VAL A 66 -2.17 -9.36 3.42
N ALA A 67 -2.56 -10.37 4.20
CA ALA A 67 -2.64 -10.25 5.66
C ALA A 67 -1.27 -9.98 6.30
N MET A 68 -0.20 -10.58 5.78
CA MET A 68 1.17 -10.28 6.20
C MET A 68 1.55 -8.84 5.89
N CYS A 69 1.30 -8.36 4.66
CA CYS A 69 1.57 -6.98 4.26
C CYS A 69 0.80 -5.98 5.13
N HIS A 70 -0.48 -6.20 5.38
CA HIS A 70 -1.28 -5.33 6.26
C HIS A 70 -0.71 -5.27 7.67
N ARG A 71 -0.23 -6.40 8.20
CA ARG A 71 0.39 -6.43 9.54
C ARG A 71 1.69 -5.63 9.57
N GLU A 72 2.53 -5.73 8.56
CA GLU A 72 3.78 -4.97 8.48
C GLU A 72 3.51 -3.48 8.27
N ILE A 73 2.57 -3.13 7.39
CA ILE A 73 2.11 -1.75 7.18
C ILE A 73 1.55 -1.17 8.48
N THR A 74 0.76 -1.93 9.23
CA THR A 74 0.21 -1.45 10.51
C THR A 74 1.31 -1.20 11.55
N LYS A 75 2.34 -2.04 11.59
CA LYS A 75 3.47 -1.85 12.51
C LYS A 75 4.30 -0.61 12.16
N ARG A 76 4.44 -0.29 10.87
CA ARG A 76 5.31 0.79 10.38
C ARG A 76 4.58 2.12 10.25
N GLY A 77 3.37 2.12 9.70
CA GLY A 77 2.52 3.31 9.50
C GLY A 77 1.52 3.60 10.61
N GLY A 78 1.31 2.65 11.52
CA GLY A 78 0.25 2.74 12.53
C GLY A 78 -1.08 2.21 12.02
N GLU A 79 -2.17 2.57 12.70
CA GLU A 79 -3.51 2.07 12.36
C GLU A 79 -3.88 2.38 10.90
N ILE A 80 -4.36 1.36 10.18
CA ILE A 80 -4.86 1.50 8.82
C ILE A 80 -6.21 2.23 8.88
N THR A 81 -6.27 3.38 8.21
CA THR A 81 -7.47 4.22 8.14
C THR A 81 -8.29 3.95 6.88
N SER A 82 -7.62 3.58 5.78
CA SER A 82 -8.28 3.30 4.49
C SER A 82 -7.50 2.29 3.66
N ILE A 83 -8.23 1.50 2.86
CA ILE A 83 -7.67 0.58 1.86
C ILE A 83 -8.49 0.72 0.59
N GLU A 84 -7.86 1.17 -0.48
CA GLU A 84 -8.47 1.37 -1.79
C GLU A 84 -7.80 0.45 -2.82
N ASP A 85 -8.60 -0.26 -3.63
CA ASP A 85 -8.12 -1.04 -4.78
C ASP A 85 -8.06 -0.13 -6.01
N ILE A 86 -6.84 0.25 -6.41
CA ILE A 86 -6.57 1.08 -7.60
C ILE A 86 -6.07 0.24 -8.78
N SER A 87 -6.29 -1.07 -8.71
CA SER A 87 -6.01 -2.01 -9.79
C SER A 87 -6.72 -1.55 -11.07
N VAL A 88 -5.96 -1.14 -12.09
CA VAL A 88 -6.47 -0.78 -13.42
C VAL A 88 -7.24 -1.97 -14.02
N GLY A 89 -8.56 -2.00 -13.81
CA GLY A 89 -9.40 -3.13 -14.20
C GLY A 89 -10.79 -3.22 -13.53
N SER A 90 -11.04 -2.51 -12.43
CA SER A 90 -12.41 -2.35 -11.90
C SER A 90 -12.99 -1.01 -12.38
N GLY A 91 -13.43 -0.97 -13.63
CA GLY A 91 -14.11 0.20 -14.19
C GLY A 91 -15.46 0.46 -13.53
N LEU A 92 -15.67 1.70 -13.08
CA LEU A 92 -16.73 2.64 -13.53
C LEU A 92 -16.93 3.74 -12.48
N GLY A 93 -16.67 4.99 -12.87
CA GLY A 93 -16.92 6.15 -12.01
C GLY A 93 -16.44 7.51 -12.49
N PHE A 94 -15.85 7.67 -13.69
CA PHE A 94 -15.71 9.00 -14.30
C PHE A 94 -16.92 9.27 -15.20
N HIS A 95 -18.03 9.64 -14.58
CA HIS A 95 -19.11 10.37 -15.25
C HIS A 95 -18.72 11.85 -15.21
N ILE A 96 -18.04 12.31 -16.26
CA ILE A 96 -17.79 13.74 -16.46
C ILE A 96 -19.05 14.30 -17.14
N GLU A 97 -20.01 14.75 -16.34
CA GLU A 97 -21.13 15.55 -16.84
C GLU A 97 -20.77 17.05 -16.78
N GLY A 98 -20.96 17.73 -17.91
CA GLY A 98 -20.99 19.19 -18.04
C GLY A 98 -19.60 19.84 -18.20
N TYR A 99 -19.38 20.78 -19.10
CA TYR A 99 -20.28 21.67 -19.85
C TYR A 99 -19.53 22.18 -21.10
#